data_AF-A0A2U8DM30-F1
#
_entry.id   AF-A0A2U8DM30-F1
#
_cell.length_a   1.000
_cell.length_b   1.000
_cell.length_c   1.000
_cell.angle_alpha   90.00
_cell.angle_beta   90.00
_cell.angle_gamma   90.00
#
_symmetry.space_group_name_H-M   'P 1'
#
loop_
_entity.id
_entity.type
_entity.pdbx_description
1 polymer ?
#
loop_
_entity_poly.entity_id
_entity_poly.type
_entity_poly.pdbx_seq_one_letter_code
_entity_poly.pdbx_strand_id
1 'polypeptide(L)'
;MKNFHKCKGFTLIELMLVITIILILMGFLVPKVSAYQEKARNAKAVNTAKQIETAAMASYGNNDSKFDGTDVTTTVQQLTSAKNISVSNASDQSVNIAYISDDKNYSVEINASDSTYIVKYGDKQIFPKN
;
A
#
# COMPACT_ATOMS: atom_id res chain seq x y z
N MET A 1 41.97 42.56 31.10
CA MET A 1 41.66 41.33 31.87
C MET A 1 40.68 40.50 31.05
N LYS A 2 41.09 39.32 30.56
CA LYS A 2 40.22 38.40 29.81
C LYS A 2 39.73 37.30 30.76
N ASN A 3 38.43 37.30 31.06
CA ASN A 3 37.77 36.28 31.86
C ASN A 3 37.59 35.01 31.02
N PHE A 4 38.27 33.92 31.38
CA PHE A 4 38.04 32.60 30.78
C PHE A 4 36.75 32.00 31.36
N HIS A 5 35.69 31.98 30.55
CA HIS A 5 34.48 31.24 30.87
C HIS A 5 34.83 29.75 30.98
N LYS A 6 34.62 29.17 32.17
CA LYS A 6 34.74 27.72 32.39
C LYS A 6 33.66 27.01 31.56
N CYS A 7 34.04 26.43 30.42
CA CYS A 7 33.20 25.46 29.74
C CYS A 7 33.06 24.24 30.66
N LYS A 8 31.86 24.00 31.19
CA LYS A 8 31.53 22.76 31.90
C LYS A 8 31.56 21.61 30.89
N GLY A 9 32.42 20.63 31.12
CA GLY A 9 32.40 19.37 30.36
C GLY A 9 31.21 18.50 30.77
N PHE A 10 30.78 17.62 29.86
CA PHE A 10 29.72 16.64 30.10
C PHE A 10 30.19 15.60 31.12
N THR A 11 29.37 15.28 32.11
CA THR A 11 29.68 14.19 33.05
C THR A 11 29.31 12.82 32.45
N LEU A 12 30.04 11.78 32.85
CA LEU A 12 29.73 10.40 32.43
C LEU A 12 28.31 9.98 32.82
N ILE A 13 27.81 10.48 33.96
CA ILE A 13 26.46 10.15 34.44
C ILE A 13 25.36 10.82 33.62
N GLU A 14 25.57 12.07 33.17
CA GLU A 14 24.65 12.74 32.25
C GLU A 14 24.55 11.98 30.93
N LEU A 15 25.68 11.49 30.40
CA LEU A 15 25.67 10.69 29.17
C LEU A 15 24.97 9.33 29.37
N MET A 16 25.25 8.66 30.49
CA MET A 16 24.66 7.35 30.81
C MET A 16 23.13 7.44 30.98
N LEU A 17 22.63 8.48 31.65
CA LEU A 17 21.20 8.68 31.85
C LEU A 17 20.49 8.93 30.52
N VAL A 18 21.10 9.69 29.61
CA VAL A 18 20.53 9.99 28.30
C VAL A 18 20.37 8.73 27.46
N ILE A 19 21.40 7.89 27.35
CA ILE A 19 21.27 6.62 26.60
C ILE A 19 20.25 5.69 27.25
N THR A 20 20.17 5.68 28.58
CA THR A 20 19.19 4.86 29.32
C THR A 20 17.76 5.26 28.96
N ILE A 21 17.46 6.56 28.93
CA ILE A 21 16.13 7.06 28.58
C ILE A 21 15.81 6.78 27.09
N ILE A 22 16.78 6.95 26.18
CA ILE A 22 16.60 6.63 24.75
C ILE A 22 16.25 5.14 24.56
N LEU A 23 16.95 4.24 25.25
CA LEU A 23 16.69 2.80 25.16
C LEU A 23 15.29 2.41 25.65
N ILE A 24 14.82 3.01 26.75
CA ILE A 24 13.46 2.80 27.25
C ILE A 24 12.43 3.26 26.21
N LEU A 25 12.58 4.49 25.70
CA LEU A 25 11.64 5.05 24.71
C LEU A 25 11.62 4.24 23.42
N MET A 26 12.79 3.83 22.91
CA MET A 26 12.88 2.98 21.72
C MET A 26 12.26 1.60 21.95
N GLY A 27 12.45 0.99 23.12
CA GLY A 27 11.85 -0.29 23.49
C GLY A 27 10.31 -0.28 23.41
N PHE A 28 9.68 0.83 23.79
CA PHE A 28 8.22 1.00 23.65
C PHE A 28 7.76 1.28 22.20
N LEU A 29 8.61 1.89 21.37
CA LEU A 29 8.25 2.32 20.02
C LEU A 29 8.30 1.18 19.00
N VAL A 30 9.33 0.33 19.07
CA VAL A 30 9.58 -0.76 18.10
C VAL A 30 8.36 -1.66 17.82
N PRO A 31 7.64 -2.24 18.82
CA PRO A 31 6.56 -3.17 18.55
C PRO A 31 5.37 -2.54 17.82
N LYS A 32 5.18 -1.22 17.93
CA LYS A 32 4.08 -0.53 17.28
C LYS A 32 4.33 -0.31 15.78
N VAL A 33 5.60 -0.18 15.39
CA VAL A 33 5.99 0.14 14.01
C VAL A 33 5.57 -0.96 13.01
N SER A 34 5.63 -2.23 13.41
CA SER A 34 5.26 -3.36 12.52
C SER A 34 3.80 -3.28 12.05
N ALA A 35 2.86 -3.02 12.96
CA ALA A 35 1.45 -2.88 12.63
C ALA A 35 1.15 -1.65 11.74
N TYR A 36 1.88 -0.55 11.95
CA TYR A 36 1.75 0.63 11.09
C TYR A 36 2.30 0.39 9.69
N GLN A 37 3.42 -0.33 9.57
CA GLN A 37 3.97 -0.71 8.25
C GLN A 37 3.00 -1.59 7.48
N GLU A 38 2.34 -2.56 8.12
CA GLU A 38 1.33 -3.39 7.46
C GLU A 38 0.14 -2.56 6.97
N LYS A 39 -0.38 -1.65 7.80
CA LYS A 39 -1.46 -0.73 7.41
C LYS A 39 -1.05 0.17 6.25
N ALA A 40 0.19 0.68 6.25
CA ALA A 40 0.72 1.51 5.18
C ALA A 40 0.84 0.74 3.85
N ARG A 41 1.32 -0.52 3.91
CA ARG A 41 1.37 -1.41 2.75
C ARG A 41 -0.02 -1.69 2.18
N ASN A 42 -1.00 -1.99 3.04
CA ASN A 42 -2.38 -2.20 2.61
C ASN A 42 -2.98 -0.92 2.00
N ALA A 43 -2.73 0.25 2.59
CA ALA A 43 -3.18 1.53 2.03
C ALA A 43 -2.58 1.80 0.64
N LYS A 44 -1.28 1.51 0.46
CA LYS A 44 -0.61 1.59 -0.84
C LYS A 44 -1.25 0.64 -1.85
N ALA A 45 -1.47 -0.62 -1.47
CA ALA A 45 -2.10 -1.61 -2.33
C ALA A 45 -3.51 -1.20 -2.76
N VAL A 46 -4.31 -0.62 -1.85
CA VAL A 46 -5.65 -0.10 -2.17
C VAL A 46 -5.59 1.08 -3.15
N ASN A 47 -4.61 1.98 -2.99
CA ASN A 47 -4.42 3.09 -3.93
C ASN A 47 -4.01 2.62 -5.33
N THR A 48 -3.18 1.58 -5.42
CA THR A 48 -2.86 0.94 -6.70
C THR A 48 -4.08 0.24 -7.29
N ALA A 49 -4.85 -0.51 -6.49
CA ALA A 49 -6.11 -1.12 -6.95
C ALA A 49 -7.09 -0.09 -7.49
N LYS A 50 -7.19 1.10 -6.87
CA LYS A 50 -8.05 2.17 -7.38
C LYS A 50 -7.60 2.67 -8.75
N GLN A 51 -6.31 2.80 -8.99
CA GLN A 51 -5.78 3.15 -10.32
C GLN A 51 -6.08 2.05 -11.35
N ILE A 52 -5.94 0.78 -10.94
CA ILE A 52 -6.27 -0.38 -11.77
C ILE A 52 -7.77 -0.40 -12.10
N GLU A 53 -8.63 -0.13 -11.12
CA GLU A 53 -10.08 -0.07 -11.31
C GLU A 53 -10.47 0.97 -12.35
N THR A 54 -9.94 2.19 -12.22
CA THR A 54 -10.23 3.26 -13.18
C THR A 54 -9.72 2.92 -14.58
N ALA A 55 -8.53 2.31 -14.69
CA ALA A 55 -7.99 1.86 -15.98
C ALA A 55 -8.82 0.71 -16.60
N ALA A 56 -9.27 -0.24 -15.78
CA ALA A 56 -10.15 -1.31 -16.24
C ALA A 56 -11.50 -0.76 -16.70
N MET A 57 -12.05 0.27 -16.02
CA MET A 57 -13.32 0.88 -16.41
C MET A 57 -13.18 1.70 -17.70
N ALA A 58 -12.01 2.28 -17.95
CA ALA A 58 -11.72 2.90 -19.24
C ALA A 58 -11.75 1.86 -20.38
N SER A 59 -11.16 0.67 -20.18
CA SER A 59 -11.26 -0.43 -21.14
C SER A 59 -12.71 -0.92 -21.32
N TYR A 60 -13.47 -1.01 -20.23
CA TYR A 60 -14.89 -1.40 -20.25
C TYR A 60 -15.73 -0.49 -21.15
N GLY A 61 -15.56 0.83 -21.03
CA GLY A 61 -16.25 1.80 -21.87
C GLY A 61 -15.89 1.73 -23.35
N ASN A 62 -14.67 1.28 -23.66
CA ASN A 62 -14.23 1.11 -25.05
C ASN A 62 -14.73 -0.20 -25.68
N ASN A 63 -15.00 -1.22 -24.87
CA ASN A 63 -15.31 -2.58 -25.30
C ASN A 63 -16.79 -2.94 -25.17
N ASP A 64 -17.67 -2.02 -25.58
CA ASP A 64 -19.13 -2.22 -25.59
C ASP A 64 -19.67 -2.69 -24.23
N SER A 65 -19.18 -2.09 -23.15
CA SER A 65 -19.56 -2.43 -21.76
C SER A 65 -19.25 -3.88 -21.40
N LYS A 66 -18.07 -4.36 -21.77
CA LYS A 66 -17.56 -5.70 -21.41
C LYS A 66 -16.10 -5.63 -20.98
N PHE A 67 -15.72 -6.51 -20.06
CA PHE A 67 -14.31 -6.70 -19.73
C PHE A 67 -13.70 -7.70 -20.69
N ASP A 68 -12.89 -7.20 -21.64
CA ASP A 68 -11.98 -8.03 -22.39
C ASP A 68 -10.67 -8.22 -21.59
N GLY A 69 -10.26 -9.47 -21.37
CA GLY A 69 -9.10 -9.77 -20.55
C GLY A 69 -7.78 -9.24 -21.11
N THR A 70 -7.64 -9.21 -22.44
CA THR A 70 -6.45 -8.71 -23.13
C THR A 70 -6.36 -7.20 -23.05
N ASP A 71 -7.47 -6.52 -23.30
CA ASP A 71 -7.51 -5.05 -23.28
C ASP A 71 -7.39 -4.50 -21.88
N VAL A 72 -8.02 -5.13 -20.89
CA VAL A 72 -7.84 -4.77 -19.48
C VAL A 72 -6.38 -4.94 -19.08
N THR A 73 -5.73 -6.03 -19.49
CA THR A 73 -4.30 -6.25 -19.20
C THR A 73 -3.44 -5.13 -19.81
N THR A 74 -3.66 -4.82 -21.08
CA THR A 74 -2.88 -3.80 -21.80
C THR A 74 -3.12 -2.41 -21.23
N THR A 75 -4.37 -2.04 -21.03
CA THR A 75 -4.77 -0.71 -20.53
C THR A 75 -4.26 -0.49 -19.12
N VAL A 76 -4.37 -1.49 -18.24
CA VAL A 76 -3.83 -1.40 -16.88
C VAL A 76 -2.31 -1.29 -16.90
N GLN A 77 -1.61 -2.05 -17.74
CA GLN A 77 -0.14 -1.95 -17.86
C GLN A 77 0.33 -0.61 -18.44
N GLN A 78 -0.43 0.00 -19.34
CA GLN A 78 -0.09 1.28 -19.96
C GLN A 78 -0.40 2.48 -19.07
N LEU A 79 -1.54 2.46 -18.36
CA LEU A 79 -2.04 3.60 -17.60
C LEU A 79 -1.64 3.56 -16.12
N THR A 80 -1.13 2.42 -15.63
CA THR A 80 -0.74 2.27 -14.24
C THR A 80 0.70 1.78 -14.12
N SER A 81 1.37 2.14 -13.02
CA SER A 81 2.70 1.60 -12.70
C SER A 81 2.63 0.22 -12.00
N ALA A 82 1.49 -0.48 -12.10
CA ALA A 82 1.30 -1.75 -11.42
C ALA A 82 2.08 -2.87 -12.13
N LYS A 83 2.73 -3.73 -11.34
CA LYS A 83 3.63 -4.79 -11.83
C LYS A 83 2.93 -6.15 -11.80
N ASN A 84 3.28 -7.02 -12.75
CA ASN A 84 2.82 -8.41 -12.83
C ASN A 84 1.29 -8.52 -12.81
N ILE A 85 0.65 -7.86 -13.77
CA ILE A 85 -0.80 -7.89 -13.94
C ILE A 85 -1.21 -9.23 -14.53
N SER A 86 -2.18 -9.89 -13.91
CA SER A 86 -2.81 -11.10 -14.45
C SER A 86 -4.32 -10.98 -14.31
N VAL A 87 -5.01 -11.04 -15.44
CA VAL A 87 -6.47 -10.92 -15.48
C VAL A 87 -7.10 -12.31 -15.51
N SER A 88 -8.16 -12.48 -14.74
CA SER A 88 -8.95 -13.71 -14.64
C SER A 88 -10.44 -13.37 -14.54
N ASN A 89 -11.30 -14.31 -14.90
CA ASN A 89 -12.77 -14.12 -14.86
C ASN A 89 -13.24 -12.83 -15.53
N ALA A 90 -12.61 -12.45 -16.65
CA ALA A 90 -13.06 -11.33 -17.47
C ALA A 90 -14.38 -11.73 -18.17
N SER A 91 -15.43 -10.98 -17.89
CA SER A 91 -16.79 -11.21 -18.38
C SER A 91 -17.46 -9.88 -18.71
N ASP A 92 -18.73 -9.92 -19.12
CA ASP A 92 -19.48 -8.72 -19.45
C ASP A 92 -19.62 -7.73 -18.28
N GLN A 93 -19.52 -8.16 -17.03
CA GLN A 93 -19.83 -7.30 -15.87
C GLN A 93 -18.85 -7.44 -14.71
N SER A 94 -18.01 -8.48 -14.69
CA SER A 94 -16.99 -8.64 -13.67
C SER A 94 -15.61 -8.95 -14.26
N VAL A 95 -14.57 -8.53 -13.55
CA VAL A 95 -13.18 -8.89 -13.84
C VAL A 95 -12.39 -9.01 -12.53
N ASN A 96 -11.48 -9.99 -12.46
CA ASN A 96 -10.53 -10.13 -11.37
C ASN A 96 -9.11 -9.88 -11.89
N ILE A 97 -8.39 -8.98 -11.24
CA ILE A 97 -7.06 -8.55 -11.62
C ILE A 97 -6.11 -8.79 -10.45
N ALA A 98 -5.14 -9.69 -10.64
CA ALA A 98 -4.03 -9.87 -9.72
C ALA A 98 -2.91 -8.88 -10.04
N TYR A 99 -2.29 -8.32 -8.99
CA TYR A 99 -1.20 -7.35 -9.11
C TYR A 99 -0.26 -7.43 -7.90
N ILE A 100 0.95 -6.91 -8.05
CA ILE A 100 1.93 -6.84 -6.96
C ILE A 100 2.07 -5.42 -6.42
N SER A 101 2.07 -5.30 -5.09
CA SER A 101 2.42 -4.08 -4.36
C SER A 101 3.34 -4.43 -3.19
N ASP A 102 4.51 -3.79 -3.09
CA ASP A 102 5.54 -4.07 -2.06
C ASP A 102 5.84 -5.57 -1.90
N ASP A 103 6.14 -6.23 -3.03
CA ASP A 103 6.49 -7.66 -3.12
C ASP A 103 5.43 -8.64 -2.61
N LYS A 104 4.19 -8.17 -2.47
CA LYS A 104 3.02 -8.96 -2.06
C LYS A 104 1.99 -9.01 -3.18
N ASN A 105 1.37 -10.17 -3.35
CA ASN A 105 0.28 -10.37 -4.31
C ASN A 105 -1.05 -9.91 -3.71
N TYR A 106 -1.76 -9.07 -4.44
CA TYR A 106 -3.11 -8.63 -4.15
C TYR A 106 -4.00 -8.94 -5.35
N SER A 107 -5.30 -8.99 -5.12
CA SER A 107 -6.29 -9.06 -6.19
C SER A 107 -7.33 -7.96 -6.01
N VAL A 108 -7.78 -7.43 -7.14
CA VAL A 108 -8.93 -6.53 -7.20
C VAL A 108 -10.00 -7.18 -8.06
N GLU A 109 -11.19 -7.31 -7.49
CA GLU A 109 -12.38 -7.79 -8.16
C GLU A 109 -13.25 -6.58 -8.44
N ILE A 110 -13.61 -6.36 -9.70
CA ILE A 110 -14.40 -5.20 -10.12
C ILE A 110 -15.70 -5.70 -10.71
N ASN A 111 -16.80 -5.08 -10.29
CA ASN A 111 -18.14 -5.34 -10.78
C ASN A 111 -18.73 -4.04 -11.34
N ALA A 112 -18.96 -4.02 -12.66
CA ALA A 112 -19.49 -2.87 -13.37
C ALA A 112 -20.98 -2.64 -13.08
N SER A 113 -21.78 -3.69 -12.84
CA SER A 113 -23.21 -3.59 -12.56
C SER A 113 -23.49 -2.78 -11.30
N ASP A 114 -22.74 -3.08 -10.25
CA ASP A 114 -22.92 -2.44 -8.93
C ASP A 114 -21.98 -1.25 -8.73
N SER A 115 -21.10 -0.96 -9.70
CA SER A 115 -20.01 0.03 -9.56
C SER A 115 -19.18 -0.18 -8.29
N THR A 116 -18.90 -1.45 -7.98
CA THR A 116 -18.17 -1.86 -6.78
C THR A 116 -16.84 -2.49 -7.15
N TYR A 117 -15.86 -2.33 -6.26
CA TYR A 117 -14.61 -3.07 -6.34
C TYR A 117 -14.18 -3.55 -4.96
N ILE A 118 -13.61 -4.74 -4.92
CA ILE A 118 -13.17 -5.42 -3.71
C ILE A 118 -11.68 -5.71 -3.85
N VAL A 119 -10.89 -5.28 -2.87
CA VAL A 119 -9.45 -5.55 -2.82
C VAL A 119 -9.19 -6.61 -1.77
N LYS A 120 -8.47 -7.67 -2.16
CA LYS A 120 -8.14 -8.82 -1.31
C LYS A 120 -6.62 -9.00 -1.21
N TYR A 121 -6.18 -9.43 -0.03
CA TYR A 121 -4.83 -9.92 0.23
C TYR A 121 -4.93 -11.38 0.67
N GLY A 122 -4.58 -12.31 -0.23
CA GLY A 122 -4.97 -13.71 -0.07
C GLY A 122 -6.50 -13.84 0.02
N ASP A 123 -7.00 -14.52 1.04
CA ASP A 123 -8.44 -14.68 1.29
C ASP A 123 -9.08 -13.50 2.05
N LYS A 124 -8.27 -12.53 2.51
CA LYS A 124 -8.74 -11.43 3.34
C LYS A 124 -9.12 -10.21 2.51
N GLN A 125 -10.38 -9.80 2.59
CA GLN A 125 -10.82 -8.50 2.08
C GLN A 125 -10.20 -7.36 2.89
N ILE A 126 -9.47 -6.47 2.21
CA ILE A 126 -8.86 -5.28 2.81
C ILE A 126 -9.60 -3.99 2.45
N PHE A 127 -10.39 -4.01 1.37
CA PHE A 127 -11.27 -2.92 0.95
C PHE A 127 -12.51 -3.46 0.20
N PRO A 128 -13.70 -2.88 0.40
CA PRO A 128 -14.04 -1.92 1.45
C PRO A 128 -13.88 -2.55 2.84
N LYS A 129 -13.59 -1.74 3.86
CA LYS A 129 -13.48 -2.25 5.23
C LYS A 129 -14.90 -2.50 5.76
N ASN A 130 -15.19 -3.74 6.13
CA ASN A 130 -16.38 -4.09 6.91
C ASN A 130 -16.35 -3.45 8.30
#